data_AF-A0A177Q7W0-F1
#
_entry.id   AF-A0A177Q7W0-F1
#
_cell.length_a   1.000
_cell.length_b   1.000
_cell.length_c   1.000
_cell.angle_alpha   90.00
_cell.angle_beta   90.00
_cell.angle_gamma   90.00
#
_symmetry.space_group_name_H-M   'P 1'
#
loop_
_entity.id
_entity.type
_entity.pdbx_description
1 polymer ?
#
loop_
_entity_poly.entity_id
_entity_poly.type
_entity_poly.pdbx_seq_one_letter_code
_entity_poly.pdbx_strand_id
1 'polypeptide(L)'
;MLMKNQVGYLWGVVGIGLLSILVVAAAEASEKPVTGDKIVRETQEAVRATKDYTIQQKDAFQRKVQTELNEMQGHITQLRAQVKHESGKTRADIQKAIEELEKKTDLANKKLQDIHSATTSSWEQAKAKTAAAMDDLRDSLNRTLSQLP
;
A
#
# COMPACT_ATOMS: atom_id res chain seq x y z
N MET A 1 -45.53 -30.46 16.76
CA MET A 1 -45.24 -29.32 15.86
C MET A 1 -44.24 -28.42 16.59
N LEU A 2 -42.94 -28.66 16.39
CA LEU A 2 -41.84 -27.99 17.10
C LEU A 2 -41.03 -27.20 16.08
N MET A 3 -41.25 -25.90 16.03
CA MET A 3 -40.42 -24.95 15.30
C MET A 3 -40.24 -23.71 16.18
N LYS A 4 -38.98 -23.44 16.54
CA LYS A 4 -38.43 -22.12 16.90
C LYS A 4 -36.92 -22.33 17.14
N ASN A 5 -36.13 -22.20 16.08
CA ASN A 5 -35.32 -21.02 15.72
C ASN A 5 -34.25 -20.69 16.77
N GLN A 6 -33.02 -21.14 16.46
CA GLN A 6 -31.80 -20.90 17.23
C GLN A 6 -31.36 -19.44 17.09
N VAL A 7 -31.34 -18.77 18.25
CA VAL A 7 -30.57 -17.57 18.60
C VAL A 7 -29.10 -18.00 18.58
N GLY A 8 -28.20 -17.41 17.80
CA GLY A 8 -27.56 -16.14 18.12
C GLY A 8 -26.16 -16.40 18.70
N TYR A 9 -25.20 -15.58 18.27
CA TYR A 9 -23.86 -15.40 18.83
C TYR A 9 -22.82 -16.51 18.59
N LEU A 10 -21.71 -16.14 17.95
CA LEU A 10 -20.36 -16.43 18.45
C LEU A 10 -19.34 -15.55 17.72
N TRP A 11 -19.07 -14.40 18.33
CA TRP A 11 -17.83 -13.65 18.14
C TRP A 11 -16.71 -14.37 18.90
N GLY A 12 -15.60 -14.66 18.20
CA GLY A 12 -14.22 -14.58 18.66
C GLY A 12 -13.69 -15.50 19.77
N VAL A 13 -12.78 -16.42 19.40
CA VAL A 13 -11.59 -16.88 20.17
C VAL A 13 -10.59 -17.45 19.12
N VAL A 14 -9.55 -16.73 18.66
CA VAL A 14 -8.16 -16.65 19.18
C VAL A 14 -7.54 -17.99 19.65
N GLY A 15 -6.67 -18.56 18.80
CA GLY A 15 -5.42 -19.22 19.23
C GLY A 15 -5.47 -20.63 19.83
N ILE A 16 -5.34 -21.66 18.98
CA ILE A 16 -4.85 -23.02 19.30
C ILE A 16 -4.17 -23.50 18.00
N GLY A 17 -2.87 -23.81 17.88
CA GLY A 17 -1.99 -24.47 18.81
C GLY A 17 -2.01 -25.98 18.55
N LEU A 18 -0.97 -26.51 17.90
CA LEU A 18 -0.56 -27.93 17.90
C LEU A 18 -1.39 -28.96 17.11
N LEU A 19 -0.70 -29.55 16.13
CA LEU A 19 -0.54 -31.00 15.92
C LEU A 19 -1.56 -31.91 16.62
N SER A 20 -2.41 -32.55 15.82
CA SER A 20 -3.03 -33.83 16.18
C SER A 20 -3.18 -34.68 14.92
N ILE A 21 -2.26 -35.64 14.78
CA ILE A 21 -2.41 -36.80 13.92
C ILE A 21 -3.55 -37.63 14.51
N LEU A 22 -4.62 -37.82 13.74
CA LEU A 22 -5.66 -38.80 14.05
C LEU A 22 -5.66 -39.84 12.94
N VAL A 23 -4.96 -40.95 13.20
CA VAL A 23 -5.15 -42.21 12.50
C VAL A 23 -6.45 -42.82 13.04
N VAL A 24 -7.44 -43.00 12.16
CA VAL A 24 -8.61 -43.86 12.41
C VAL A 24 -8.80 -44.77 11.20
N ALA A 25 -8.99 -46.05 11.48
CA ALA A 25 -9.00 -47.16 10.55
C ALA A 25 -10.38 -47.42 9.91
N ALA A 26 -10.35 -47.68 8.60
CA ALA A 26 -11.15 -48.56 7.73
C ALA A 26 -12.70 -48.56 7.73
N ALA A 27 -13.21 -48.33 6.50
CA ALA A 27 -14.39 -48.93 5.82
C ALA A 27 -15.79 -48.30 6.14
N GLU A 28 -16.65 -47.83 5.22
CA GLU A 28 -16.78 -47.84 3.75
C GLU A 28 -17.65 -46.65 3.27
N ALA A 29 -17.71 -46.43 1.94
CA ALA A 29 -18.63 -45.56 1.16
C ALA A 29 -18.10 -44.22 0.60
N SER A 30 -17.32 -44.35 -0.49
CA SER A 30 -17.30 -43.49 -1.69
C SER A 30 -17.04 -41.98 -1.50
N GLU A 31 -15.85 -41.64 -1.04
CA GLU A 31 -15.23 -40.36 -1.39
C GLU A 31 -14.53 -40.50 -2.74
N LYS A 32 -15.01 -39.78 -3.76
CA LYS A 32 -14.31 -39.66 -5.04
C LYS A 32 -12.89 -39.15 -4.76
N PRO A 33 -11.84 -39.74 -5.37
CA PRO A 33 -10.49 -39.26 -5.16
C PRO A 33 -10.42 -37.82 -5.65
N VAL A 34 -10.11 -36.88 -4.76
CA VAL A 34 -9.68 -35.54 -5.18
C VAL A 34 -8.32 -35.74 -5.85
N THR A 35 -8.36 -35.97 -7.16
CA THR A 35 -7.18 -36.21 -8.01
C THR A 35 -6.15 -35.12 -7.73
N GLY A 36 -4.90 -35.49 -7.43
CA GLY A 36 -3.82 -34.54 -7.11
C GLY A 36 -3.66 -33.42 -8.16
N ASP A 37 -4.00 -33.71 -9.41
CA ASP A 37 -4.05 -32.74 -10.51
C ASP A 37 -5.00 -31.56 -10.24
N LYS A 38 -6.13 -31.79 -9.55
CA LYS A 38 -7.09 -30.74 -9.18
C LYS A 38 -6.51 -29.85 -8.08
N ILE A 39 -5.84 -30.44 -7.09
CA ILE A 39 -5.21 -29.70 -5.98
C ILE A 39 -4.05 -28.83 -6.52
N VAL A 40 -3.20 -29.38 -7.39
CA VAL A 40 -2.10 -28.61 -8.02
C VAL A 40 -2.64 -27.46 -8.87
N ARG A 41 -3.70 -27.71 -9.66
CA ARG A 41 -4.34 -26.70 -10.49
C ARG A 41 -5.00 -25.59 -9.66
N GLU A 42 -5.79 -25.94 -8.65
CA GLU A 42 -6.43 -24.98 -7.76
C GLU A 42 -5.39 -24.16 -6.98
N THR A 43 -4.31 -24.80 -6.52
CA THR A 43 -3.18 -24.10 -5.87
C THR A 43 -2.52 -23.12 -6.83
N GLN A 44 -2.29 -23.51 -8.09
CA GLN A 44 -1.71 -22.64 -9.09
C GLN A 44 -2.64 -21.48 -9.47
N GLU A 45 -3.94 -21.75 -9.63
CA GLU A 45 -4.97 -20.74 -9.89
C GLU A 45 -5.06 -19.73 -8.74
N ALA A 46 -5.08 -20.19 -7.48
CA ALA A 46 -5.08 -19.33 -6.30
C ALA A 46 -3.80 -18.46 -6.18
N VAL A 47 -2.63 -19.04 -6.45
CA VAL A 47 -1.35 -18.31 -6.47
C VAL A 47 -1.33 -17.27 -7.58
N ARG A 48 -1.81 -17.61 -8.78
CA ARG A 48 -1.94 -16.67 -9.90
C ARG A 48 -2.90 -15.53 -9.57
N ALA A 49 -4.10 -15.84 -9.07
CA ALA A 49 -5.09 -14.84 -8.69
C ALA A 49 -4.55 -13.87 -7.62
N THR A 50 -3.83 -14.38 -6.62
CA THR A 50 -3.18 -13.55 -5.59
C THR A 50 -2.10 -12.65 -6.19
N LYS A 51 -1.30 -13.18 -7.13
CA LYS A 51 -0.27 -12.42 -7.83
C LYS A 51 -0.89 -11.30 -8.68
N ASP A 52 -1.90 -11.61 -9.47
CA ASP A 52 -2.56 -10.65 -10.35
C ASP A 52 -3.25 -9.55 -9.53
N TYR A 53 -3.92 -9.91 -8.43
CA TYR A 53 -4.48 -8.94 -7.49
C TYR A 53 -3.39 -8.00 -6.93
N THR A 54 -2.24 -8.55 -6.53
CA THR A 54 -1.11 -7.75 -6.03
C THR A 54 -0.58 -6.80 -7.12
N ILE A 55 -0.45 -7.26 -8.36
CA ILE A 55 0.00 -6.42 -9.48
C ILE A 55 -0.97 -5.26 -9.73
N GLN A 56 -2.27 -5.52 -9.76
CA GLN A 56 -3.28 -4.46 -9.94
C GLN A 56 -3.24 -3.41 -8.83
N GLN A 57 -3.06 -3.85 -7.58
CA GLN A 57 -2.92 -2.95 -6.42
C GLN A 57 -1.66 -2.09 -6.50
N LYS A 58 -0.53 -2.71 -6.90
CA LYS A 58 0.73 -2.01 -7.14
C LYS A 58 0.57 -0.93 -8.19
N ASP A 59 0.03 -1.29 -9.36
CA ASP A 59 -0.13 -0.37 -10.48
C ASP A 59 -1.04 0.82 -10.14
N ALA A 60 -2.15 0.56 -9.44
CA ALA A 60 -3.07 1.60 -9.00
C ALA A 60 -2.41 2.59 -8.03
N PHE A 61 -1.66 2.06 -7.05
CA PHE A 61 -0.90 2.89 -6.12
C PHE A 61 0.19 3.70 -6.82
N GLN A 62 0.94 3.08 -7.74
CA GLN A 62 1.99 3.78 -8.49
C GLN A 62 1.42 4.96 -9.29
N ARG A 63 0.32 4.73 -10.01
CA ARG A 63 -0.35 5.81 -10.76
C ARG A 63 -0.80 6.93 -9.84
N LYS A 64 -1.42 6.60 -8.70
CA LYS A 64 -1.85 7.58 -7.71
C LYS A 64 -0.68 8.44 -7.22
N VAL A 65 0.40 7.80 -6.76
CA VAL A 65 1.59 8.50 -6.26
C VAL A 65 2.24 9.36 -7.35
N GLN A 66 2.32 8.86 -8.59
CA GLN A 66 2.87 9.63 -9.71
C GLN A 66 2.04 10.88 -10.01
N THR A 67 0.69 10.77 -9.99
CA THR A 67 -0.21 11.92 -10.17
C THR A 67 0.02 12.94 -9.07
N GLU A 68 0.02 12.52 -7.80
CA GLU A 68 0.25 13.42 -6.67
C GLU A 68 1.64 14.10 -6.73
N LEU A 69 2.69 13.37 -7.12
CA LEU A 69 4.02 13.95 -7.31
C LEU A 69 4.05 15.01 -8.41
N ASN A 70 3.35 14.77 -9.52
CA ASN A 70 3.25 15.74 -10.61
C ASN A 70 2.53 17.02 -10.16
N GLU A 71 1.44 16.89 -9.38
CA GLU A 71 0.72 18.02 -8.80
C GLU A 71 1.61 18.83 -7.85
N MET A 72 2.32 18.15 -6.94
CA MET A 72 3.26 18.79 -6.00
C MET A 72 4.40 19.49 -6.74
N GLN A 73 4.94 18.90 -7.81
CA GLN A 73 5.96 19.54 -8.63
C GLN A 73 5.44 20.80 -9.34
N GLY A 74 4.16 20.81 -9.70
CA GLY A 74 3.45 22.00 -10.19
C GLY A 74 3.43 23.11 -9.14
N HIS A 75 3.05 22.78 -7.89
CA HIS A 75 3.04 23.74 -6.78
C HIS A 75 4.44 24.28 -6.46
N ILE A 76 5.47 23.42 -6.46
CA ILE A 76 6.87 23.84 -6.28
C ILE A 76 7.31 24.80 -7.40
N THR A 77 6.86 24.56 -8.64
CA THR A 77 7.15 25.46 -9.77
C THR A 77 6.48 26.83 -9.59
N GLN A 78 5.24 26.86 -9.10
CA GLN A 78 4.54 28.09 -8.77
C GLN A 78 5.23 28.85 -7.63
N LEU A 79 5.65 28.15 -6.57
CA LEU A 79 6.44 28.72 -5.47
C LEU A 79 7.73 29.37 -5.97
N ARG A 80 8.47 28.71 -6.85
CA ARG A 80 9.68 29.25 -7.49
C ARG A 80 9.40 30.49 -8.35
N ALA A 81 8.20 30.63 -8.91
CA ALA A 81 7.82 31.83 -9.65
C ALA A 81 7.50 32.98 -8.67
N GLN A 82 6.73 32.71 -7.62
CA GLN A 82 6.32 33.70 -6.62
C GLN A 82 7.50 34.26 -5.84
N VAL A 83 8.45 33.42 -5.42
CA VAL A 83 9.64 33.84 -4.66
C VAL A 83 10.54 34.83 -5.43
N LYS A 84 10.39 34.94 -6.77
CA LYS A 84 11.12 35.95 -7.56
C LYS A 84 10.63 37.38 -7.31
N HIS A 85 9.40 37.54 -6.83
CA HIS A 85 8.81 38.82 -6.48
C HIS A 85 9.08 39.21 -5.01
N GLU A 86 9.49 38.23 -4.19
CA GLU A 86 9.88 38.43 -2.80
C GLU A 86 11.31 38.97 -2.68
N SER A 87 11.60 39.62 -1.54
CA SER A 87 12.93 40.16 -1.26
C SER A 87 13.37 39.92 0.18
N GLY A 88 14.66 40.16 0.45
CA GLY A 88 15.23 40.08 1.80
C GLY A 88 15.09 38.70 2.44
N LYS A 89 14.73 38.69 3.73
CA LYS A 89 14.64 37.48 4.55
C LYS A 89 13.55 36.52 4.07
N THR A 90 12.39 37.04 3.67
CA THR A 90 11.27 36.24 3.16
C THR A 90 11.69 35.41 1.94
N ARG A 91 12.38 36.05 0.98
CA ARG A 91 12.92 35.34 -0.20
C ARG A 91 13.87 34.21 0.18
N ALA A 92 14.79 34.46 1.12
CA ALA A 92 15.78 33.47 1.54
C ALA A 92 15.13 32.27 2.26
N ASP A 93 14.16 32.53 3.14
CA ASP A 93 13.45 31.49 3.88
C ASP A 93 12.61 30.61 2.93
N ILE A 94 11.88 31.21 1.99
CA ILE A 94 11.10 30.46 0.98
C ILE A 94 12.03 29.67 0.04
N GLN A 95 13.16 30.23 -0.39
CA GLN A 95 14.11 29.52 -1.26
C GLN A 95 14.66 28.27 -0.57
N LYS A 96 15.00 28.37 0.71
CA LYS A 96 15.43 27.21 1.52
C LYS A 96 14.31 26.16 1.64
N ALA A 97 13.07 26.60 1.83
CA ALA A 97 11.93 25.70 1.88
C ALA A 97 11.68 24.98 0.54
N ILE A 98 11.89 25.67 -0.60
CA ILE A 98 11.83 25.08 -1.93
C ILE A 98 12.91 24.00 -2.11
N GLU A 99 14.15 24.26 -1.68
CA GLU A 99 15.22 23.25 -1.74
C GLU A 99 14.90 22.00 -0.89
N GLU A 100 14.24 22.19 0.26
CA GLU A 100 13.78 21.06 1.07
C GLU A 100 12.66 20.27 0.39
N LEU A 101 11.70 20.96 -0.26
CA LEU A 101 10.64 20.33 -1.04
C LEU A 101 11.18 19.51 -2.21
N GLU A 102 12.21 20.02 -2.89
CA GLU A 102 12.89 19.30 -3.98
C GLU A 102 13.52 18.00 -3.47
N LYS A 103 14.23 18.04 -2.34
CA LYS A 103 14.82 16.84 -1.72
C LYS A 103 13.77 15.81 -1.31
N LYS A 104 12.62 16.27 -0.77
CA LYS A 104 11.50 15.38 -0.41
C LYS A 104 10.82 14.79 -1.65
N THR A 105 10.70 15.56 -2.73
CA THR A 105 10.20 15.09 -4.04
C THR A 105 11.11 14.00 -4.60
N ASP A 106 12.43 14.20 -4.55
CA ASP A 106 13.41 13.18 -4.97
C ASP A 106 13.32 11.91 -4.12
N LEU A 107 13.16 12.05 -2.80
CA LEU A 107 12.98 10.92 -1.91
C LEU A 107 11.71 10.13 -2.24
N ALA A 108 10.58 10.81 -2.43
CA ALA A 108 9.32 10.19 -2.79
C ALA A 108 9.40 9.49 -4.17
N ASN A 109 10.06 10.08 -5.16
CA ASN A 109 10.36 9.44 -6.44
C ASN A 109 11.19 8.16 -6.27
N LYS A 110 12.23 8.17 -5.44
CA LYS A 110 13.01 6.97 -5.13
C LYS A 110 12.16 5.90 -4.46
N LYS A 111 11.25 6.27 -3.55
CA LYS A 111 10.32 5.31 -2.92
C LYS A 111 9.30 4.74 -3.89
N LEU A 112 8.83 5.54 -4.85
CA LEU A 112 8.00 5.05 -5.94
C LEU A 112 8.73 4.04 -6.84
N GLN A 113 10.05 4.19 -7.03
CA GLN A 113 10.87 3.18 -7.72
C GLN A 113 11.01 1.89 -6.90
N ASP A 114 11.14 1.98 -5.57
CA ASP A 114 11.14 0.81 -4.68
C ASP A 114 9.83 0.00 -4.83
N ILE A 115 8.69 0.67 -5.04
CA ILE A 115 7.39 0.01 -5.32
C ILE A 115 7.47 -0.81 -6.60
N HIS A 116 8.02 -0.24 -7.68
CA HIS A 116 8.08 -0.92 -8.98
C HIS A 116 8.76 -2.28 -8.83
N SER A 117 9.90 -2.30 -8.14
CA SER A 117 10.74 -3.48 -7.92
C SER A 117 10.25 -4.41 -6.80
N ALA A 118 9.21 -4.04 -6.03
CA ALA A 118 8.74 -4.83 -4.90
C ALA A 118 8.09 -6.17 -5.32
N THR A 119 8.33 -7.23 -4.54
CA THR A 119 7.64 -8.51 -4.67
C THR A 119 6.39 -8.52 -3.79
N THR A 120 5.57 -9.57 -3.87
CA THR A 120 4.42 -9.74 -2.97
C THR A 120 4.81 -9.67 -1.49
N SER A 121 5.99 -10.15 -1.10
CA SER A 121 6.45 -10.12 0.29
C SER A 121 6.98 -8.77 0.75
N SER A 122 7.49 -7.91 -0.15
CA SER A 122 8.01 -6.58 0.21
C SER A 122 7.05 -5.42 -0.11
N TRP A 123 5.97 -5.71 -0.82
CA TRP A 123 4.98 -4.74 -1.30
C TRP A 123 4.43 -3.83 -0.19
N GLU A 124 3.90 -4.39 0.91
CA GLU A 124 3.28 -3.58 1.98
C GLU A 124 4.28 -2.65 2.66
N GLN A 125 5.52 -3.09 2.84
CA GLN A 125 6.57 -2.24 3.42
C GLN A 125 6.96 -1.10 2.46
N ALA A 126 7.09 -1.40 1.17
CA ALA A 126 7.38 -0.38 0.16
C ALA A 126 6.24 0.66 0.09
N LYS A 127 4.98 0.21 0.11
CA LYS A 127 3.78 1.05 0.14
C LYS A 127 3.79 2.00 1.32
N ALA A 128 4.01 1.48 2.53
CA ALA A 128 4.06 2.30 3.75
C ALA A 128 5.18 3.36 3.70
N LYS A 129 6.39 2.98 3.26
CA LYS A 129 7.52 3.92 3.11
C LYS A 129 7.24 5.01 2.09
N THR A 130 6.58 4.67 0.98
CA THR A 130 6.20 5.63 -0.07
C THR A 130 5.11 6.58 0.44
N ALA A 131 4.08 6.06 1.11
CA ALA A 131 3.04 6.88 1.73
C ALA A 131 3.62 7.87 2.75
N ALA A 132 4.53 7.42 3.61
CA ALA A 132 5.20 8.30 4.58
C ALA A 132 6.02 9.41 3.90
N ALA A 133 6.73 9.11 2.81
CA ALA A 133 7.46 10.12 2.05
C ALA A 133 6.53 11.14 1.37
N MET A 134 5.38 10.70 0.86
CA MET A 134 4.36 11.59 0.28
C MET A 134 3.70 12.47 1.33
N ASP A 135 3.42 11.93 2.52
CA ASP A 135 2.85 12.70 3.63
C ASP A 135 3.83 13.78 4.11
N ASP A 136 5.10 13.43 4.31
CA ASP A 136 6.13 14.40 4.69
C ASP A 136 6.33 15.51 3.63
N LEU A 137 6.28 15.15 2.35
CA LEU A 137 6.32 16.12 1.25
C LEU A 137 5.10 17.05 1.28
N ARG A 138 3.89 16.50 1.45
CA ARG A 138 2.64 17.29 1.53
C ARG A 138 2.64 18.24 2.71
N ASP A 139 3.05 17.77 3.87
CA ASP A 139 3.12 18.58 5.09
C ASP A 139 4.14 19.70 4.93
N SER A 140 5.29 19.40 4.34
CA SER A 140 6.30 20.42 4.03
C SER A 140 5.75 21.47 3.05
N LEU A 141 5.01 21.03 2.02
CA LEU A 141 4.43 21.95 1.04
C LEU A 141 3.40 22.86 1.68
N ASN A 142 2.50 22.30 2.49
CA ASN A 142 1.48 23.06 3.23
C ASN A 142 2.10 24.08 4.18
N ARG A 143 3.18 23.71 4.88
CA ARG A 143 3.96 24.64 5.73
C ARG A 143 4.53 25.78 4.91
N THR A 144 5.15 25.51 3.77
CA THR A 144 5.71 26.54 2.88
C THR A 144 4.63 27.47 2.33
N LEU A 145 3.50 26.92 1.88
CA LEU A 145 2.37 27.71 1.37
C LEU A 145 1.78 28.63 2.44
N SER A 146 1.78 28.22 3.71
CA SER A 146 1.31 29.03 4.84
C SER A 146 2.24 30.19 5.21
N GLN A 147 3.47 30.20 4.67
CA GLN A 147 4.45 31.28 4.89
C GLN A 147 4.42 32.35 3.80
N LEU A 148 3.69 32.11 2.72
CA LEU A 148 3.49 33.09 1.66
C LEU A 148 2.52 34.19 2.13
N PRO A 149 2.76 35.46 1.76
CA PRO A 149 1.87 36.58 2.06
C PRO A 149 0.56 36.53 1.27
#